data_AF-A0A327J9Y5-F1
#
_entry.id   AF-A0A327J9Y5-F1
#
_cell.length_a   1.000
_cell.length_b   1.000
_cell.length_c   1.000
_cell.angle_alpha   90.00
_cell.angle_beta   90.00
_cell.angle_gamma   90.00
#
_symmetry.space_group_name_H-M   'P 1'
#
loop_
_entity.id
_entity.type
_entity.pdbx_description
1 polymer ?
#
loop_
_entity_poly.entity_id
_entity_poly.type
_entity_poly.pdbx_seq_one_letter_code
_entity_poly.pdbx_strand_id
1 'polypeptide(L)' 'MIKIGKKYRLKKLKDWFEKDSEEFTVVCFGEHNIVDCVTPDGEKYVFDKNFLINPDKPDEIYADITITKG' A
#
# COMPACT_ATOMS: atom_id res chain seq x y z
N MET A 1 -0.47 -3.07 11.42
CA MET A 1 1.01 -3.10 11.39
C MET A 1 1.50 -3.81 10.11
N ILE A 2 2.28 -3.12 9.27
CA ILE A 2 2.85 -3.68 8.02
C ILE A 2 4.06 -4.56 8.36
N LYS A 3 4.29 -5.64 7.60
CA LYS A 3 5.38 -6.61 7.78
C LYS A 3 6.06 -6.90 6.44
N ILE A 4 7.38 -7.04 6.47
CA ILE A 4 8.18 -7.53 5.33
C ILE A 4 7.77 -8.97 5.01
N GLY A 5 7.71 -9.31 3.73
CA GLY A 5 7.34 -10.62 3.20
C GLY A 5 5.83 -10.89 3.21
N LYS A 6 5.01 -9.94 3.66
CA LYS A 6 3.55 -10.04 3.63
C LYS A 6 2.99 -9.26 2.43
N LYS A 7 1.87 -9.78 1.89
CA LYS A 7 1.10 -9.16 0.81
C LYS A 7 0.11 -8.13 1.34
N TYR A 8 0.01 -7.01 0.64
CA TYR A 8 -0.88 -5.90 0.94
C TYR A 8 -1.52 -5.39 -0.35
N ARG A 9 -2.70 -4.79 -0.24
CA ARG A 9 -3.36 -4.11 -1.36
C ARG A 9 -3.27 -2.61 -1.18
N LEU A 10 -3.38 -1.84 -2.25
CA LEU A 10 -3.49 -0.40 -2.12
C LEU A 10 -4.90 0.00 -1.68
N LYS A 11 -5.02 1.07 -0.91
CA LYS A 11 -6.29 1.77 -0.72
C LYS A 11 -6.76 2.22 -2.09
N LYS A 12 -8.00 1.87 -2.46
CA LYS A 12 -8.63 2.31 -3.71
C LYS A 12 -8.69 3.83 -3.76
N LEU A 13 -7.71 4.43 -4.42
CA LEU A 13 -7.78 5.79 -4.92
C LEU A 13 -8.34 5.65 -6.34
N LYS A 14 -9.65 5.88 -6.49
CA LYS A 14 -10.36 5.73 -7.78
C LYS A 14 -9.50 6.26 -8.93
N ASP A 15 -9.07 5.36 -9.81
CA ASP A 15 -8.40 5.63 -11.09
C ASP A 15 -7.02 6.30 -11.01
N TRP A 16 -6.36 6.30 -9.85
CA TRP A 16 -4.99 6.87 -9.72
C TRP A 16 -3.89 5.89 -10.11
N PHE A 17 -4.15 4.59 -10.09
CA PHE A 17 -3.14 3.58 -10.33
C PHE A 17 -3.77 2.32 -10.92
N GLU A 18 -3.33 1.90 -12.10
CA GLU A 18 -3.90 0.75 -12.82
C GLU A 18 -3.76 -0.58 -12.06
N LYS A 19 -2.78 -0.67 -11.17
CA LYS A 19 -2.52 -1.86 -10.34
C LYS A 19 -3.04 -1.72 -8.90
N ASP A 20 -3.97 -0.80 -8.64
CA ASP A 20 -4.55 -0.62 -7.29
C ASP A 20 -5.26 -1.87 -6.77
N SER A 21 -5.74 -2.71 -7.68
CA SER A 21 -6.39 -4.00 -7.43
C SER A 21 -5.41 -5.16 -7.20
N GLU A 22 -4.11 -4.97 -7.50
CA GLU A 22 -3.08 -6.00 -7.31
C GLU A 22 -2.62 -6.10 -5.84
N GLU A 23 -1.98 -7.23 -5.54
CA GLU A 23 -1.34 -7.48 -4.26
C GLU A 23 0.17 -7.24 -4.36
N PHE A 24 0.68 -6.41 -3.47
CA PHE A 24 2.07 -6.03 -3.38
C PHE A 24 2.74 -6.71 -2.19
N THR A 25 3.91 -7.29 -2.39
CA THR A 25 4.71 -7.85 -1.29
C THR A 25 5.66 -6.79 -0.78
N VAL A 26 5.58 -6.45 0.51
CA VAL A 26 6.53 -5.51 1.12
C VAL A 26 7.87 -6.19 1.28
N VAL A 27 8.93 -5.60 0.71
CA VAL A 27 10.29 -6.16 0.74
C VAL A 27 11.22 -5.36 1.64
N CYS A 28 10.97 -4.06 1.83
CA CYS A 28 11.81 -3.22 2.68
C CYS A 28 10.99 -2.07 3.30
N PHE A 29 11.49 -1.54 4.42
CA PHE A 29 11.01 -0.29 5.00
C PHE A 29 12.00 0.83 4.69
N GLY A 30 11.52 1.89 4.06
CA GLY A 30 12.27 3.12 3.85
C GLY A 30 12.15 4.07 5.04
N GLU A 31 12.72 5.26 4.89
CA GLU A 31 12.59 6.34 5.87
C GLU A 31 11.17 6.92 5.90
N HIS A 32 10.78 7.56 7.01
CA HIS A 32 9.56 8.36 7.12
C HIS A 32 8.25 7.70 6.63
N ASN A 33 8.05 6.41 6.95
CA ASN A 33 6.84 5.62 6.64
C ASN A 33 6.75 5.06 5.21
N ILE A 34 7.84 5.11 4.45
CA ILE A 34 7.90 4.53 3.12
C ILE A 34 8.12 3.02 3.19
N VAL A 35 7.56 2.28 2.24
CA VAL A 35 7.74 0.84 2.03
C VAL A 35 8.07 0.56 0.58
N ASP A 36 9.06 -0.31 0.37
CA ASP A 36 9.33 -0.89 -0.94
C ASP A 36 8.49 -2.15 -1.11
N CYS A 37 7.85 -2.24 -2.27
CA CYS A 37 6.87 -3.25 -2.61
C CYS A 37 7.23 -3.89 -3.95
N VAL A 38 6.88 -5.16 -4.11
CA VAL A 38 7.09 -5.90 -5.36
C VAL A 38 5.77 -6.55 -5.80
N THR A 39 5.42 -6.40 -7.08
CA THR A 39 4.27 -7.08 -7.69
C THR A 39 4.57 -8.57 -7.93
N PRO A 40 3.55 -9.40 -8.21
CA PRO A 40 3.77 -10.79 -8.61
C PRO A 40 4.66 -10.91 -9.87
N ASP A 41 4.60 -9.92 -10.76
CA ASP A 41 5.42 -9.84 -11.98
C ASP A 41 6.88 -9.39 -11.73
N GLY A 42 7.22 -9.04 -10.48
CA GLY A 42 8.59 -8.64 -10.09
C GLY A 42 8.88 -7.14 -10.25
N GLU A 43 7.88 -6.33 -10.58
CA GLU A 43 8.02 -4.87 -10.65
C GLU A 43 8.10 -4.25 -9.26
N LYS A 44 8.99 -3.28 -9.08
CA LYS A 44 9.23 -2.62 -7.80
C LYS A 44 8.50 -1.30 -7.73
N TYR A 45 7.84 -1.05 -6.61
CA TYR A 45 7.13 0.18 -6.32
C TYR A 45 7.45 0.66 -4.92
N VAL A 46 7.35 1.97 -4.73
CA VAL A 46 7.59 2.62 -3.45
C VAL A 46 6.28 3.29 -3.04
N PHE A 47 5.77 2.95 -1.87
CA PHE A 47 4.51 3.49 -1.36
C PHE A 47 4.68 4.04 0.05
N ASP A 48 3.81 4.96 0.46
CA ASP A 48 3.64 5.25 1.87
C ASP A 48 2.84 4.11 2.52
N LYS A 49 3.28 3.64 3.69
CA LYS A 49 2.66 2.54 4.43
C LYS A 49 1.16 2.75 4.69
N ASN A 50 0.71 4.00 4.76
CA ASN A 50 -0.69 4.36 5.03
C ASN A 50 -1.61 4.09 3.82
N PHE A 51 -1.04 3.91 2.62
CA PHE A 51 -1.78 3.46 1.44
C PHE A 51 -1.91 1.94 1.37
N LEU A 52 -1.23 1.16 2.21
CA LEU A 52 -1.35 -0.29 2.24
C LEU A 52 -2.48 -0.76 3.17
N ILE A 53 -3.40 -1.54 2.61
CA ILE A 53 -4.44 -2.28 3.32
C ILE A 53 -3.99 -3.74 3.48
N ASN A 54 -4.15 -4.28 4.68
CA ASN A 54 -4.02 -5.72 4.91
C ASN A 54 -5.28 -6.44 4.39
N PRO A 55 -5.19 -7.32 3.36
CA PRO A 55 -6.37 -8.02 2.83
C PRO A 55 -7.05 -8.91 3.87
N ASP A 56 -6.32 -9.42 4.87
CA ASP A 56 -6.89 -10.23 5.96
C ASP A 56 -7.69 -9.41 6.98
N LYS A 57 -7.52 -8.08 6.96
CA LYS A 57 -8.17 -7.15 7.90
C LYS A 57 -8.56 -5.87 7.16
N PRO A 58 -9.55 -5.94 6.25
CA PRO A 58 -9.95 -4.81 5.42
C PRO A 58 -10.51 -3.65 6.25
N ASP A 59 -11.02 -3.92 7.46
CA ASP A 59 -11.56 -2.91 8.39
C ASP A 59 -10.47 -2.12 9.17
N GLU A 60 -9.20 -2.54 9.15
CA GLU A 60 -8.06 -1.76 9.69
C GLU A 60 -7.61 -0.68 8.66
N ILE A 61 -8.56 0.09 8.11
CA ILE A 61 -8.27 1.22 7.21
C ILE A 61 -7.58 2.33 8.02
N TYR A 62 -6.28 2.16 8.28
CA TYR A 62 -5.44 3.20 8.88
C TYR A 62 -5.19 4.29 7.84
N ALA A 63 -6.11 5.24 7.78
CA ALA A 63 -5.96 6.65 7.45
C ALA A 63 -7.33 7.10 6.96
N ASP A 64 -8.01 7.87 7.80
CA ASP A 64 -8.84 8.98 7.33
C ASP A 64 -7.99 9.79 6.36
N ILE A 65 -8.16 9.56 5.06
CA ILE A 65 -7.58 10.43 4.04
C ILE A 65 -8.41 11.72 4.14
N THR A 66 -7.96 12.67 4.96
CA THR A 66 -8.52 14.02 4.94
C THR A 66 -8.06 14.69 3.64
N ILE A 67 -8.89 14.65 2.61
CA ILE A 67 -8.66 15.41 1.37
C ILE A 67 -9.03 16.86 1.65
N THR A 68 -8.05 17.72 1.94
CA THR A 68 -8.27 19.17 1.99
C THR A 68 -8.24 19.72 0.57
N LYS A 69 -9.37 20.22 0.08
CA LYS A 69 -9.48 20.89 -1.22
C LYS A 69 -8.99 22.34 -1.07
N GLY A 70 -7.91 22.68 -1.77
CA GLY A 70 -7.45 24.07 -1.94
C GLY A 70 -8.21 24.80 -3.03
#